data_AF-A0A916A892-F1
#
_entry.id   AF-A0A916A892-F1
#
_cell.length_a   1.000
_cell.length_b   1.000
_cell.length_c   1.000
_cell.angle_alpha   90.00
_cell.angle_beta   90.00
_cell.angle_gamma   90.00
#
_symmetry.space_group_name_H-M   'P 1'
#
loop_
_entity.id
_entity.type
_entity.pdbx_description
1 polymer ?
#
loop_
_entity_poly.entity_id
_entity_poly.type
_entity_poly.pdbx_seq_one_letter_code
_entity_poly.pdbx_strand_id
1 'polypeptide(L)'
;MRLPRGAPGLLVALAMAWAVPAGADALRGTEAVEATLASAGPRAALQRHFDCTLRRPAGYRGVASGDPAWVALAERLLPHADACYSTGLQDALGRAMQRAPRAVLPLVGKTPTLAAEAICLPFISDEIPLARQKAALARSRQAIAGVRDEALQPQRQACLGFIGSVEEAVAARQPAATPAATPAKAAASAAR
;
A
#
# COMPACT_ATOMS: atom_id res chain seq x y z
N MET A 1 4.56 28.59 -71.19
CA MET A 1 3.22 28.64 -70.54
C MET A 1 3.40 28.36 -69.06
N ARG A 2 2.94 29.27 -68.19
CA ARG A 2 2.98 29.18 -66.72
C ARG A 2 1.66 28.56 -66.22
N LEU A 3 1.72 27.65 -65.24
CA LEU A 3 0.61 27.38 -64.31
C LEU A 3 1.15 27.12 -62.89
N PRO A 4 0.36 27.37 -61.83
CA PRO A 4 0.84 27.84 -60.54
C PRO A 4 0.81 26.80 -59.40
N ARG A 5 1.50 27.20 -58.32
CA ARG A 5 1.61 26.58 -57.00
C ARG A 5 0.23 26.34 -56.36
N GLY A 6 0.02 25.12 -55.86
CA GLY A 6 -1.07 24.77 -54.93
C GLY A 6 -0.48 24.16 -53.66
N ALA A 7 -0.69 24.84 -52.53
CA ALA A 7 -0.37 24.36 -51.20
C ALA A 7 -1.59 23.62 -50.61
N PRO A 8 -1.44 22.43 -49.99
CA PRO A 8 -2.46 21.88 -49.12
C PRO A 8 -2.14 22.11 -47.65
N GLY A 9 -3.18 22.47 -46.91
CA GLY A 9 -3.15 22.98 -45.55
C GLY A 9 -2.76 21.95 -44.50
N LEU A 10 -2.08 22.47 -43.48
CA LEU A 10 -1.75 21.78 -42.23
C LEU A 10 -3.01 21.77 -41.35
N LEU A 11 -3.73 20.64 -41.30
CA LEU A 11 -4.81 20.42 -40.33
C LEU A 11 -4.19 20.02 -38.98
N VAL A 12 -4.10 20.97 -38.06
CA VAL A 12 -3.75 20.71 -36.65
C VAL A 12 -5.01 20.24 -35.94
N ALA A 13 -5.18 18.92 -35.78
CA ALA A 13 -6.22 18.33 -34.95
C ALA A 13 -5.82 18.47 -33.47
N LEU A 14 -6.41 19.44 -32.78
CA LEU A 14 -6.24 19.67 -31.35
C LEU A 14 -7.06 18.61 -30.57
N ALA A 15 -6.44 17.48 -30.24
CA ALA A 15 -7.05 16.49 -29.35
C ALA A 15 -7.01 17.01 -27.90
N MET A 16 -8.10 17.64 -27.45
CA MET A 16 -8.33 17.91 -26.03
C MET A 16 -8.58 16.59 -25.29
N ALA A 17 -7.52 15.94 -24.82
CA ALA A 17 -7.62 14.86 -23.84
C ALA A 17 -8.06 15.46 -22.50
N TRP A 18 -9.35 15.35 -22.17
CA TRP A 18 -9.86 15.70 -20.84
C TRP A 18 -9.37 14.64 -19.85
N ALA A 19 -8.28 14.94 -19.14
CA ALA A 19 -7.85 14.15 -18.00
C ALA A 19 -8.90 14.30 -16.89
N VAL A 20 -9.72 13.26 -16.70
CA VAL A 20 -10.67 13.21 -15.58
C VAL A 20 -9.85 13.11 -14.29
N PRO A 21 -10.00 14.04 -13.34
CA PRO A 21 -9.23 14.02 -12.11
C PRO A 21 -9.68 12.83 -11.25
N ALA A 22 -8.77 11.88 -11.03
CA ALA A 22 -9.00 10.70 -10.18
C ALA A 22 -9.32 11.00 -8.71
N GLY A 23 -9.30 12.28 -8.29
CA GLY A 23 -9.62 12.71 -6.93
C GLY A 23 -11.13 12.79 -6.62
N ALA A 24 -12.00 12.95 -7.62
CA ALA A 24 -13.43 13.12 -7.39
C ALA A 24 -14.10 11.84 -6.84
N ASP A 25 -13.66 10.67 -7.28
CA ASP A 25 -14.20 9.39 -6.81
C ASP A 25 -13.73 9.02 -5.40
N ALA A 26 -12.52 9.46 -5.00
CA ALA A 26 -12.00 9.23 -3.65
C ALA A 26 -12.77 10.04 -2.60
N LEU A 27 -13.11 11.29 -2.91
CA LEU A 27 -13.91 12.18 -2.04
C LEU A 27 -15.35 11.70 -1.91
N ARG A 28 -15.98 11.27 -3.01
CA ARG A 28 -17.33 10.66 -2.94
C ARG A 28 -17.35 9.40 -2.07
N GLY A 29 -16.24 8.65 -2.07
CA GLY A 29 -16.08 7.49 -1.20
C GLY A 29 -16.03 7.84 0.29
N THR A 30 -15.25 8.85 0.69
CA THR A 30 -15.19 9.27 2.10
C THR A 30 -16.50 9.89 2.58
N GLU A 31 -17.15 10.72 1.76
CA GLU A 31 -18.42 11.37 2.08
C GLU A 31 -19.50 10.36 2.50
N ALA A 32 -19.60 9.22 1.82
CA ALA A 32 -20.55 8.18 2.18
C ALA A 32 -20.26 7.54 3.54
N VAL A 33 -18.98 7.38 3.89
CA VAL A 33 -18.59 6.87 5.22
C VAL A 33 -18.87 7.91 6.28
N GLU A 34 -18.51 9.17 6.05
CA GLU A 34 -18.76 10.29 6.97
C GLU A 34 -20.25 10.48 7.21
N ALA A 35 -21.08 10.38 6.17
CA ALA A 35 -22.54 10.43 6.31
C ALA A 35 -23.05 9.30 7.21
N THR A 36 -22.54 8.07 7.03
CA THR A 36 -22.92 6.93 7.88
C THR A 36 -22.41 7.11 9.32
N LEU A 37 -21.19 7.64 9.48
CA LEU A 37 -20.60 7.94 10.78
C LEU A 37 -21.45 8.97 11.54
N ALA A 38 -21.90 10.03 10.86
CA ALA A 38 -22.73 11.07 11.44
C ALA A 38 -24.15 10.58 11.77
N SER A 39 -24.75 9.76 10.90
CA SER A 39 -26.15 9.34 11.07
C SER A 39 -26.33 8.10 11.95
N ALA A 40 -25.37 7.18 11.95
CA ALA A 40 -25.51 5.85 12.54
C ALA A 40 -24.31 5.41 13.42
N GLY A 41 -23.26 6.23 13.50
CA GLY A 41 -22.10 5.99 14.36
C GLY A 41 -21.01 5.08 13.75
N PRO A 42 -19.87 4.96 14.45
CA PRO A 42 -18.66 4.34 13.91
C PRO A 42 -18.78 2.85 13.64
N ARG A 43 -19.50 2.09 14.47
CA ARG A 43 -19.72 0.65 14.24
C ARG A 43 -20.54 0.38 12.99
N ALA A 44 -21.58 1.18 12.74
CA ALA A 44 -22.39 1.07 11.53
C ALA A 44 -21.56 1.43 10.29
N ALA A 45 -20.69 2.45 10.39
CA ALA A 45 -19.78 2.82 9.32
C ALA A 45 -18.78 1.70 8.97
N LEU A 46 -18.19 1.05 9.98
CA LEU A 46 -17.33 -0.12 9.82
C LEU A 46 -18.06 -1.27 9.12
N GLN A 47 -19.23 -1.66 9.63
CA GLN A 47 -20.03 -2.76 9.06
C GLN A 47 -20.41 -2.51 7.60
N ARG A 48 -20.80 -1.27 7.27
CA ARG A 48 -21.30 -0.93 5.94
C ARG A 48 -20.20 -0.74 4.90
N HIS A 49 -19.05 -0.18 5.29
CA HIS A 49 -18.03 0.29 4.33
C HIS A 49 -16.70 -0.48 4.41
N PHE A 50 -16.49 -1.23 5.48
CA PHE A 50 -15.27 -1.98 5.78
C PHE A 50 -15.54 -3.47 6.03
N ASP A 51 -16.62 -4.01 5.45
CA ASP A 51 -16.98 -5.42 5.58
C ASP A 51 -15.79 -6.34 5.29
N CYS A 52 -15.29 -6.98 6.35
CA CYS A 52 -14.11 -7.82 6.32
C CYS A 52 -14.37 -9.20 5.67
N THR A 53 -15.62 -9.54 5.35
CA THR A 53 -15.96 -10.74 4.56
C THR A 53 -15.76 -10.52 3.06
N LEU A 54 -15.75 -9.25 2.62
CA LEU A 54 -15.55 -8.92 1.21
C LEU A 54 -14.07 -8.90 0.85
N ARG A 55 -13.75 -9.38 -0.35
CA ARG A 55 -12.37 -9.57 -0.85
C ARG A 55 -11.63 -8.26 -1.23
N ARG A 56 -11.90 -7.15 -0.52
CA ARG A 56 -11.41 -5.75 -0.64
C ARG A 56 -12.58 -4.76 -0.76
N PRO A 57 -13.34 -4.50 0.31
CA PRO A 57 -14.33 -3.43 0.34
C PRO A 57 -13.70 -2.06 0.01
N ALA A 58 -14.54 -1.14 -0.46
CA ALA A 58 -14.11 0.18 -0.91
C ALA A 58 -13.38 0.97 0.19
N GLY A 59 -13.82 0.85 1.46
CA GLY A 59 -13.19 1.51 2.59
C GLY A 59 -11.70 1.19 2.75
N TYR A 60 -11.32 -0.10 2.76
CA TYR A 60 -9.90 -0.47 2.86
C TYR A 60 -9.07 0.00 1.66
N ARG A 61 -9.66 0.06 0.46
CA ARG A 61 -8.96 0.61 -0.72
C ARG A 61 -8.74 2.12 -0.59
N GLY A 62 -9.74 2.83 -0.07
CA GLY A 62 -9.66 4.24 0.28
C GLY A 62 -8.52 4.52 1.24
N VAL A 63 -8.47 3.81 2.37
CA VAL A 63 -7.37 3.92 3.34
C VAL A 63 -6.02 3.58 2.70
N ALA A 64 -5.93 2.45 1.98
CA ALA A 64 -4.70 2.01 1.33
C ALA A 64 -4.19 2.93 0.21
N SER A 65 -4.99 3.91 -0.23
CA SER A 65 -4.54 4.93 -1.19
C SER A 65 -3.54 5.91 -0.57
N GLY A 66 -3.60 6.12 0.74
CA GLY A 66 -2.82 7.15 1.43
C GLY A 66 -3.42 8.56 1.34
N ASP A 67 -4.65 8.70 0.83
CA ASP A 67 -5.37 9.97 0.86
C ASP A 67 -5.56 10.44 2.33
N PRO A 68 -5.22 11.70 2.66
CA PRO A 68 -5.28 12.18 4.05
C PRO A 68 -6.67 12.07 4.69
N ALA A 69 -7.76 12.24 3.94
CA ALA A 69 -9.12 12.15 4.49
C ALA A 69 -9.44 10.70 4.88
N TRP A 70 -9.05 9.74 4.04
CA TRP A 70 -9.17 8.31 4.36
C TRP A 70 -8.27 7.89 5.53
N VAL A 71 -7.05 8.40 5.63
CA VAL A 71 -6.13 8.12 6.74
C VAL A 71 -6.70 8.66 8.06
N ALA A 72 -7.22 9.89 8.08
CA ALA A 72 -7.86 10.48 9.25
C ALA A 72 -9.17 9.75 9.65
N LEU A 73 -9.89 9.20 8.67
CA LEU A 73 -11.05 8.35 8.93
C LEU A 73 -10.65 7.02 9.57
N ALA A 74 -9.58 6.36 9.10
CA ALA A 74 -9.08 5.14 9.71
C ALA A 74 -8.67 5.35 11.18
N GLU A 75 -7.99 6.46 11.50
CA GLU A 75 -7.63 6.84 12.87
C GLU A 75 -8.87 6.93 13.78
N ARG A 76 -9.95 7.57 13.31
CA ARG A 76 -11.20 7.70 14.07
C ARG A 76 -11.96 6.39 14.23
N LEU A 77 -11.87 5.47 13.26
CA LEU A 77 -12.63 4.22 13.28
C LEU A 77 -11.94 3.11 14.09
N LEU A 78 -10.61 3.08 14.13
CA LEU A 78 -9.84 2.03 14.82
C LEU A 78 -10.24 1.80 16.29
N PRO A 79 -10.51 2.81 17.13
CA PRO A 79 -10.95 2.61 18.51
C PRO A 79 -12.29 1.87 18.65
N HIS A 80 -13.09 1.81 17.58
CA HIS A 80 -14.40 1.16 17.56
C HIS A 80 -14.40 -0.18 16.81
N ALA A 81 -13.25 -0.56 16.25
CA ALA A 81 -13.07 -1.77 15.46
C ALA A 81 -12.88 -3.00 16.35
N ASP A 82 -13.52 -4.11 15.97
CA ASP A 82 -13.16 -5.44 16.48
C ASP A 82 -11.93 -6.00 15.75
N ALA A 83 -11.53 -7.23 16.08
CA ALA A 83 -10.37 -7.89 15.48
C ALA A 83 -10.43 -7.95 13.94
N CYS A 84 -11.63 -8.11 13.37
CA CYS A 84 -11.82 -8.23 11.93
C CYS A 84 -11.53 -6.90 11.24
N TYR A 85 -12.15 -5.82 11.72
CA TYR A 85 -11.98 -4.49 11.13
C TYR A 85 -10.61 -3.88 11.42
N SER A 86 -10.08 -4.08 12.63
CA SER A 86 -8.79 -3.52 13.03
C SER A 86 -7.65 -4.09 12.18
N THR A 87 -7.64 -5.41 11.96
CA THR A 87 -6.64 -6.07 11.10
C THR A 87 -6.69 -5.53 9.68
N GLY A 88 -7.88 -5.38 9.09
CA GLY A 88 -8.04 -4.82 7.75
C GLY A 88 -7.63 -3.35 7.64
N LEU A 89 -7.95 -2.53 8.65
CA LEU A 89 -7.57 -1.11 8.71
C LEU A 89 -6.07 -0.95 8.87
N GLN A 90 -5.44 -1.72 9.75
CA GLN A 90 -3.99 -1.72 9.98
C GLN A 90 -3.22 -2.14 8.72
N ASP A 91 -3.65 -3.23 8.07
CA ASP A 91 -3.09 -3.66 6.79
C ASP A 91 -3.27 -2.61 5.67
N ALA A 92 -4.42 -1.93 5.64
CA ALA A 92 -4.64 -0.81 4.73
C ALA A 92 -3.74 0.38 5.03
N LEU A 93 -3.53 0.74 6.30
CA LEU A 93 -2.58 1.78 6.72
C LEU A 93 -1.13 1.40 6.39
N GLY A 94 -0.75 0.14 6.54
CA GLY A 94 0.56 -0.37 6.11
C GLY A 94 0.81 -0.21 4.61
N ARG A 95 -0.22 -0.43 3.77
CA ARG A 95 -0.15 -0.10 2.34
C ARG A 95 -0.11 1.41 2.09
N ALA A 96 -0.89 2.18 2.84
CA ALA A 96 -0.89 3.63 2.76
C ALA A 96 0.50 4.20 3.08
N MET A 97 1.18 3.63 4.09
CA MET A 97 2.55 3.98 4.47
C MET A 97 3.53 3.83 3.30
N GLN A 98 3.38 2.80 2.46
CA GLN A 98 4.20 2.62 1.26
C GLN A 98 3.97 3.70 0.18
N ARG A 99 2.76 4.27 0.12
CA ARG A 99 2.36 5.22 -0.94
C ARG A 99 2.51 6.68 -0.53
N ALA A 100 2.08 7.00 0.69
CA ALA A 100 2.00 8.36 1.23
C ALA A 100 2.50 8.38 2.69
N PRO A 101 3.78 8.08 2.96
CA PRO A 101 4.31 7.95 4.31
C PRO A 101 4.13 9.22 5.15
N ARG A 102 4.16 10.42 4.52
CA ARG A 102 3.93 11.69 5.22
C ARG A 102 2.52 11.83 5.79
N ALA A 103 1.52 11.19 5.19
CA ALA A 103 0.15 11.21 5.70
C ALA A 103 -0.05 10.23 6.87
N VAL A 104 0.68 9.12 6.89
CA VAL A 104 0.49 8.04 7.86
C VAL A 104 1.44 8.12 9.06
N LEU A 105 2.69 8.54 8.86
CA LEU A 105 3.68 8.65 9.94
C LEU A 105 3.20 9.43 11.17
N PRO A 106 2.44 10.54 11.06
CA PRO A 106 1.91 11.25 12.23
C PRO A 106 1.06 10.37 13.17
N LEU A 107 0.48 9.26 12.66
CA LEU A 107 -0.35 8.35 13.45
C LEU A 107 0.44 7.40 14.33
N VAL A 108 1.71 7.14 13.99
CA VAL A 108 2.52 6.10 14.64
C VAL A 108 2.72 6.42 16.12
N GLY A 109 2.28 5.50 16.97
CA GLY A 109 2.40 5.59 18.43
C GLY A 109 1.33 6.43 19.13
N LYS A 110 0.32 6.96 18.41
CA LYS A 110 -0.79 7.69 19.06
C LYS A 110 -1.65 6.80 19.96
N THR A 111 -1.83 5.54 19.58
CA THR A 111 -2.59 4.53 20.32
C THR A 111 -1.92 3.16 20.15
N PRO A 112 -2.22 2.16 20.99
CA PRO A 112 -1.73 0.79 20.80
C PRO A 112 -2.10 0.18 19.45
N THR A 113 -3.28 0.54 18.90
CA THR A 113 -3.74 0.08 17.57
C THR A 113 -3.03 0.78 16.41
N LEU A 114 -2.25 1.82 16.69
CA LEU A 114 -1.42 2.59 15.75
C LEU A 114 0.07 2.47 16.10
N ALA A 115 0.48 1.42 16.82
CA ALA A 115 1.88 1.14 17.10
C ALA A 115 2.68 0.86 15.81
N ALA A 116 4.00 0.92 15.87
CA ALA A 116 4.85 0.72 14.70
C ALA A 116 4.63 -0.68 14.07
N GLU A 117 4.49 -1.68 14.93
CA GLU A 117 4.21 -3.08 14.59
C GLU A 117 2.88 -3.25 13.85
N ALA A 118 1.93 -2.34 14.08
CA ALA A 118 0.59 -2.42 13.52
C ALA A 118 0.47 -1.76 12.15
N ILE A 119 1.15 -0.64 11.89
CA ILE A 119 0.87 0.19 10.70
C ILE A 119 2.08 0.57 9.84
N CYS A 120 3.31 0.24 10.23
CA CYS A 120 4.48 0.57 9.41
C CYS A 120 4.67 -0.40 8.22
N LEU A 121 4.07 -1.59 8.28
CA LEU A 121 4.08 -2.60 7.22
C LEU A 121 2.65 -3.04 6.89
N PRO A 122 2.34 -3.35 5.62
CA PRO A 122 1.14 -4.13 5.32
C PRO A 122 1.28 -5.54 5.90
N PHE A 123 0.19 -6.29 6.00
CA PHE A 123 0.25 -7.68 6.46
C PHE A 123 1.10 -8.54 5.49
N ILE A 124 2.13 -9.19 6.02
CA ILE A 124 3.02 -10.10 5.29
C ILE A 124 2.78 -11.51 5.83
N SER A 125 2.06 -12.33 5.05
CA SER A 125 1.81 -13.74 5.40
C SER A 125 3.05 -14.61 5.18
N ASP A 126 3.27 -15.61 6.03
CA ASP A 126 4.31 -16.63 5.83
C ASP A 126 4.01 -17.52 4.61
N GLU A 127 2.77 -17.52 4.12
CA GLU A 127 2.32 -18.28 2.95
C GLU A 127 2.73 -17.64 1.62
N ILE A 128 3.09 -16.34 1.61
CA ILE A 128 3.55 -15.70 0.37
C ILE A 128 5.04 -16.00 0.11
N PRO A 129 5.45 -16.14 -1.17
CA PRO A 129 6.85 -16.44 -1.49
C PRO A 129 7.83 -15.46 -0.84
N LEU A 130 8.94 -15.98 -0.30
CA LEU A 130 9.98 -15.20 0.39
C LEU A 130 10.43 -13.95 -0.40
N ALA A 131 10.58 -14.08 -1.72
CA ALA A 131 10.93 -12.96 -2.60
C ALA A 131 9.89 -11.81 -2.55
N ARG A 132 8.59 -12.14 -2.46
CA ARG A 132 7.52 -11.14 -2.34
C ARG A 132 7.49 -10.51 -0.95
N GLN A 133 7.79 -11.26 0.11
CA GLN A 133 7.94 -10.73 1.47
C GLN A 133 9.07 -9.68 1.50
N LYS A 134 10.26 -10.05 1.02
CA LYS A 134 11.42 -9.14 0.93
C LYS A 134 11.12 -7.90 0.09
N ALA A 135 10.43 -8.06 -1.03
CA ALA A 135 10.03 -6.92 -1.86
C ALA A 135 9.05 -5.98 -1.14
N ALA A 136 8.13 -6.50 -0.31
CA ALA A 136 7.23 -5.68 0.49
C ALA A 136 7.99 -4.89 1.57
N LEU A 137 8.92 -5.54 2.28
CA LEU A 137 9.78 -4.89 3.28
C LEU A 137 10.61 -3.78 2.66
N ALA A 138 11.28 -4.05 1.53
CA ALA A 138 12.10 -3.07 0.83
C ALA A 138 11.29 -1.84 0.39
N ARG A 139 10.06 -2.03 -0.12
CA ARG A 139 9.17 -0.91 -0.49
C ARG A 139 8.80 -0.05 0.70
N SER A 140 8.40 -0.65 1.82
CA SER A 140 8.09 0.10 3.04
C SER A 140 9.31 0.85 3.57
N ARG A 141 10.45 0.18 3.65
CA ARG A 141 11.72 0.78 4.10
C ARG A 141 12.07 2.00 3.27
N GLN A 142 12.04 1.87 1.94
CA GLN A 142 12.34 2.96 1.02
C GLN A 142 11.37 4.14 1.17
N ALA A 143 10.07 3.88 1.23
CA ALA A 143 9.06 4.92 1.37
C ALA A 143 9.27 5.72 2.68
N ILE A 144 9.44 5.02 3.80
CA ILE A 144 9.61 5.62 5.13
C ILE A 144 10.95 6.36 5.22
N ALA A 145 12.05 5.75 4.76
CA ALA A 145 13.38 6.38 4.78
C ALA A 145 13.45 7.66 3.93
N GLY A 146 12.59 7.80 2.92
CA GLY A 146 12.50 9.00 2.08
C GLY A 146 11.90 10.23 2.78
N VAL A 147 11.30 10.08 3.97
CA VAL A 147 10.70 11.20 4.70
C VAL A 147 11.76 11.99 5.47
N ARG A 148 11.98 13.23 5.02
CA ARG A 148 12.95 14.20 5.57
C ARG A 148 12.36 15.23 6.52
N ASP A 149 11.09 15.09 6.88
CA ASP A 149 10.45 16.01 7.82
C ASP A 149 11.02 15.79 9.22
N GLU A 150 11.54 16.84 9.84
CA GLU A 150 12.15 16.78 11.17
C GLU A 150 11.11 16.48 12.26
N ALA A 151 9.86 16.91 12.09
CA ALA A 151 8.80 16.62 13.05
C ALA A 151 8.40 15.13 13.07
N LEU A 152 8.72 14.38 12.00
CA LEU A 152 8.35 12.98 11.84
C LEU A 152 9.50 12.00 12.11
N GLN A 153 10.66 12.49 12.57
CA GLN A 153 11.85 11.66 12.79
C GLN A 153 11.62 10.55 13.82
N PRO A 154 10.96 10.79 14.97
CA PRO A 154 10.73 9.73 15.96
C PRO A 154 9.88 8.59 15.39
N GLN A 155 8.79 8.92 14.68
CA GLN A 155 7.90 7.95 14.05
C GLN A 155 8.61 7.20 12.92
N ARG A 156 9.42 7.91 12.13
CA ARG A 156 10.23 7.29 11.07
C ARG A 156 11.20 6.27 11.68
N GLN A 157 11.91 6.63 12.75
CA GLN A 157 12.86 5.75 13.41
C GLN A 157 12.16 4.53 14.02
N ALA A 158 11.01 4.71 14.68
CA ALA A 158 10.21 3.61 15.21
C ALA A 158 9.81 2.62 14.10
N CYS A 159 9.30 3.13 12.97
CA CYS A 159 8.98 2.28 11.83
C CYS A 159 10.21 1.56 11.25
N LEU A 160 11.34 2.26 11.06
CA LEU A 160 12.55 1.64 10.50
C LEU A 160 13.16 0.60 11.44
N GLY A 161 13.07 0.80 12.76
CA GLY A 161 13.47 -0.17 13.77
C GLY A 161 12.62 -1.44 13.69
N PHE A 162 11.30 -1.30 13.65
CA PHE A 162 10.40 -2.45 13.47
C PHE A 162 10.64 -3.18 12.14
N ILE A 163 10.82 -2.45 11.03
CA ILE A 163 11.11 -3.08 9.74
C ILE A 163 12.41 -3.88 9.79
N GLY A 164 13.45 -3.35 10.46
CA GLY A 164 14.71 -4.05 10.65
C GLY A 164 14.55 -5.39 11.36
N SER A 165 13.76 -5.43 12.45
CA SER A 165 13.54 -6.69 13.18
C SER A 165 12.76 -7.72 12.35
N VAL A 166 11.81 -7.29 11.51
CA VAL A 166 11.11 -8.18 10.57
C VAL A 166 12.04 -8.67 9.46
N GLU A 167 12.92 -7.82 8.92
CA GLU A 167 13.93 -8.21 7.93
C GLU A 167 14.88 -9.29 8.47
N GLU A 168 15.33 -9.15 9.73
CA GLU A 168 16.15 -10.15 10.42
C GLU A 168 15.40 -11.48 10.59
N ALA A 169 14.15 -11.44 11.04
CA ALA A 169 13.32 -12.63 11.20
C ALA A 169 13.08 -13.35 9.85
N VAL A 170 12.83 -12.60 8.77
CA VAL A 170 12.66 -13.16 7.43
C VAL A 170 13.96 -13.75 6.88
N ALA A 171 15.12 -13.13 7.18
CA ALA A 171 16.42 -13.66 6.79
C ALA A 171 16.74 -14.99 7.52
N ALA A 172 16.41 -15.09 8.81
CA ALA A 172 16.63 -16.29 9.61
C ALA A 172 15.81 -17.51 9.14
N ARG A 173 14.68 -17.30 8.48
CA ARG A 173 13.83 -18.37 7.92
C ARG A 173 14.32 -18.91 6.58
N GLN A 174 15.27 -18.23 5.93
CA GLN A 174 15.78 -18.69 4.66
C GLN A 174 16.56 -20.00 4.90
N PRO A 175 16.12 -21.15 4.37
CA PRO A 175 16.89 -22.37 4.53
C PRO A 175 18.27 -22.12 3.95
N ALA A 176 19.31 -22.59 4.64
CA ALA A 176 20.67 -22.61 4.10
C ALA A 176 20.58 -23.17 2.68
N ALA A 177 21.03 -22.39 1.70
CA ALA A 177 20.93 -22.77 0.30
C ALA A 177 21.46 -24.20 0.20
N THR A 178 20.59 -25.15 -0.15
CA THR A 178 21.03 -26.51 -0.44
C THR A 178 22.06 -26.34 -1.54
N PRO A 179 23.34 -26.70 -1.32
CA PRO A 179 24.36 -26.53 -2.34
C PRO A 179 23.82 -27.21 -3.60
N ALA A 180 23.73 -26.44 -4.69
CA ALA A 180 23.17 -26.92 -5.94
C ALA A 180 23.77 -28.29 -6.23
N ALA A 181 22.93 -29.32 -6.27
CA ALA A 181 23.38 -30.67 -6.59
C ALA A 181 24.15 -30.56 -7.91
N THR A 182 25.46 -30.83 -7.84
CA THR A 182 26.34 -30.84 -9.00
C THR A 182 25.63 -31.62 -10.11
N PRO A 183 25.40 -31.04 -11.30
CA PRO A 183 24.76 -31.78 -12.38
C PRO A 183 25.59 -33.03 -12.63
N ALA A 184 25.00 -34.19 -12.35
CA ALA A 184 25.63 -35.47 -12.61
C ALA A 184 25.98 -35.48 -14.10
N LYS A 185 27.28 -35.42 -14.38
CA LYS A 185 27.86 -35.50 -15.72
C LYS A 185 27.27 -36.75 -16.38
N ALA A 186 26.34 -36.55 -17.33
CA ALA A 186 25.80 -37.61 -18.14
C ALA A 186 26.97 -38.25 -18.92
N ALA A 187 27.49 -39.35 -18.40
CA ALA A 187 28.49 -40.14 -19.07
C ALA A 187 27.84 -40.76 -20.31
N ALA A 188 28.43 -40.45 -21.45
CA ALA A 188 28.09 -40.99 -22.75
C ALA A 188 28.07 -42.53 -22.73
N SER A 189 27.05 -43.11 -23.35
CA SER A 189 27.13 -44.48 -23.86
C SER A 189 26.93 -44.41 -25.37
N ALA A 190 28.06 -44.26 -26.06
CA ALA A 190 28.20 -44.63 -27.45
C ALA A 190 28.55 -46.12 -27.48
N ALA A 191 27.56 -46.97 -27.75
CA ALA A 191 27.77 -48.35 -28.15
C ALA A 191 26.50 -48.90 -28.82
N ARG A 192 26.39 -48.72 -30.14
CA ARG A 192 26.08 -49.75 -31.15
C ARG A 192 25.93 -49.12 -32.54
#